data_AF-D3DJ36-F1
#
_entry.id   AF-D3DJ36-F1
#
_cell.length_a   1.000
_cell.length_b   1.000
_cell.length_c   1.000
_cell.angle_alpha   90.00
_cell.angle_beta   90.00
_cell.angle_gamma   90.00
#
_symmetry.space_group_name_H-M   'P 1'
#
loop_
_entity.id
_entity.type
_entity.pdbx_description
1 polymer ?
#
loop_
_entity_poly.entity_id
_entity_poly.type
_entity_poly.pdbx_seq_one_letter_code
_entity_poly.pdbx_strand_id
1 'polypeptide(L)' 'MWQAFSVLLVIYGFYLLFLFLLDTFLRINRSIALPASLIITSAFVGFVLIFWIKKRRLPL' A
#
# COMPACT_ATOMS: atom_id res chain seq x y z
N MET A 1 -21.94 4.02 -5.37
CA MET A 1 -21.66 2.97 -4.36
C MET A 1 -20.45 2.11 -4.73
N TRP A 2 -20.35 1.61 -5.96
CA TRP A 2 -19.19 0.81 -6.41
C TRP A 2 -17.81 1.48 -6.27
N GLN A 3 -17.71 2.80 -6.47
CA GLN A 3 -16.44 3.52 -6.35
C GLN A 3 -15.87 3.54 -4.93
N ALA A 4 -16.72 3.73 -3.91
CA ALA A 4 -16.29 3.68 -2.52
C ALA A 4 -15.77 2.28 -2.16
N PHE A 5 -16.42 1.23 -2.69
CA PHE A 5 -15.98 -0.16 -2.52
C PHE A 5 -14.62 -0.42 -3.20
N SER A 6 -14.42 0.08 -4.42
CA SER A 6 -13.11 -0.03 -5.11
C SER A 6 -11.99 0.70 -4.37
N VAL A 7 -12.26 1.89 -3.82
CA VAL A 7 -11.26 2.63 -3.03
C VAL A 7 -10.94 1.87 -1.73
N LEU A 8 -11.94 1.34 -1.04
CA LEU A 8 -11.75 0.49 0.13
C LEU A 8 -10.91 -0.75 -0.19
N LEU A 9 -11.16 -1.39 -1.34
CA LEU A 9 -10.43 -2.57 -1.78
C LEU A 9 -8.96 -2.25 -2.10
N VAL A 10 -8.67 -1.09 -2.69
CA VAL A 10 -7.30 -0.62 -2.93
C VAL A 10 -6.58 -0.36 -1.60
N ILE A 11 -7.22 0.33 -0.65
CA ILE A 11 -6.66 0.58 0.69
C ILE A 11 -6.39 -0.74 1.41
N TYR A 12 -7.35 -1.66 1.36
CA TYR A 12 -7.22 -2.99 1.95
C TYR A 12 -6.12 -3.82 1.28
N GLY A 13 -5.95 -3.70 -0.04
CA GLY A 13 -4.84 -4.31 -0.77
C GLY A 13 -3.47 -3.81 -0.28
N PHE A 14 -3.32 -2.50 -0.06
CA PHE A 14 -2.09 -1.95 0.52
C PHE A 14 -1.85 -2.41 1.96
N TYR A 15 -2.91 -2.56 2.75
CA TYR A 15 -2.81 -3.11 4.09
C TYR A 15 -2.33 -4.57 4.10
N LEU A 16 -2.89 -5.41 3.23
CA LEU A 16 -2.44 -6.79 3.06
C LEU A 16 -0.99 -6.87 2.55
N LEU A 17 -0.61 -5.99 1.62
CA LEU A 17 0.76 -5.89 1.14
C LEU A 17 1.72 -5.53 2.28
N PHE A 18 1.36 -4.54 3.10
CA PHE A 18 2.15 -4.16 4.28
C PHE A 18 2.34 -5.34 5.24
N LEU A 19 1.25 -6.04 5.59
CA LEU A 19 1.31 -7.22 6.46
C LEU A 19 2.17 -8.33 5.87
N PHE A 20 2.06 -8.57 4.57
CA PHE A 20 2.85 -9.59 3.88
C PHE A 20 4.35 -9.26 3.91
N LEU A 21 4.72 -8.01 3.61
CA LEU A 21 6.12 -7.57 3.70
C LEU A 21 6.62 -7.62 5.14
N LEU A 22 5.79 -7.20 6.11
CA LEU A 22 6.14 -7.23 7.52
C LEU A 22 6.40 -8.65 7.99
N ASP A 23 5.51 -9.60 7.70
CA ASP A 23 5.69 -11.01 8.07
C ASP A 23 6.94 -11.61 7.43
N THR A 24 7.17 -11.30 6.16
CA THR A 24 8.36 -11.76 5.42
C THR A 24 9.64 -11.21 6.04
N PHE A 25 9.72 -9.89 6.30
CA PHE A 25 10.91 -9.31 6.88
C PHE A 25 11.10 -9.66 8.35
N LEU A 26 10.04 -9.89 9.13
CA LEU A 26 10.14 -10.38 10.50
C LEU A 26 10.85 -11.74 10.57
N ARG A 27 10.64 -12.59 9.57
CA ARG A 27 11.33 -13.89 9.43
C ARG A 27 12.80 -13.75 9.02
N ILE A 28 13.16 -12.69 8.30
CA ILE A 28 14.53 -12.46 7.80
C ILE A 28 15.35 -11.68 8.83
N ASN A 29 14.89 -10.47 9.20
CA ASN A 29 15.55 -9.58 10.13
C ASN A 29 14.53 -8.71 10.87
N ARG A 30 14.27 -9.08 12.13
CA ARG A 30 13.29 -8.44 13.00
C ARG A 30 13.55 -6.94 13.22
N SER A 31 14.81 -6.51 13.25
CA SER A 31 15.15 -5.12 13.54
C SER A 31 14.83 -4.17 12.39
N ILE A 32 14.86 -4.67 11.14
CA ILE A 32 14.65 -3.88 9.92
C ILE A 32 13.24 -4.10 9.36
N ALA A 33 12.51 -5.09 9.87
CA ALA A 33 11.22 -5.50 9.32
C ALA A 33 10.18 -4.37 9.24
N LEU A 34 9.97 -3.66 10.36
CA LEU A 34 9.05 -2.54 10.43
C LEU A 34 9.45 -1.37 9.53
N PRO A 35 10.68 -0.82 9.60
CA PRO A 35 11.05 0.31 8.74
C PRO A 35 11.02 -0.07 7.26
N ALA A 36 11.46 -1.27 6.87
CA ALA A 36 11.45 -1.69 5.48
C ALA A 36 10.02 -1.85 4.92
N SER A 37 9.13 -2.52 5.65
CA SER A 37 7.74 -2.71 5.18
C SER A 37 6.99 -1.37 5.10
N LEU A 38 7.22 -0.46 6.05
CA LEU A 38 6.66 0.90 6.03
C LEU A 38 7.16 1.70 4.82
N ILE A 39 8.48 1.75 4.59
CA ILE A 39 9.08 2.51 3.48
C ILE A 39 8.54 2.00 2.14
N ILE A 40 8.52 0.68 1.93
CA ILE A 40 8.06 0.12 0.65
C ILE A 40 6.57 0.37 0.44
N THR A 41 5.74 0.14 1.48
CA THR A 41 4.29 0.35 1.35
C THR A 41 3.97 1.82 1.14
N SER A 42 4.58 2.73 1.90
CA SER A 42 4.37 4.18 1.76
C SER A 42 4.84 4.71 0.39
N ALA A 43 5.96 4.20 -0.14
CA ALA A 43 6.41 4.54 -1.49
C ALA A 43 5.38 4.13 -2.56
N PHE A 44 4.81 2.92 -2.45
CA PHE A 44 3.76 2.43 -3.34
C PHE A 44 2.46 3.24 -3.22
N VAL A 45 2.02 3.54 -2.00
CA VAL A 45 0.85 4.38 -1.75
C VAL A 45 1.06 5.77 -2.33
N GLY A 46 2.22 6.38 -2.10
CA GLY A 46 2.59 7.68 -2.66
C GLY A 46 2.58 7.68 -4.19
N PHE A 47 3.14 6.63 -4.82
CA PHE A 47 3.13 6.48 -6.26
C PHE A 47 1.70 6.42 -6.83
N VAL A 48 0.82 5.64 -6.20
CA VAL A 48 -0.58 5.53 -6.64
C VAL A 48 -1.35 6.83 -6.42
N LEU A 49 -1.15 7.51 -5.28
CA LEU A 49 -1.74 8.83 -5.03
C LEU A 49 -1.30 9.86 -6.07
N ILE A 50 0.00 9.95 -6.35
CA ILE A 50 0.55 10.85 -7.38
C ILE A 50 -0.05 10.51 -8.75
N PHE A 51 -0.15 9.23 -9.08
CA PHE A 51 -0.74 8.78 -10.35
C PHE A 51 -2.23 9.13 -10.48
N TRP A 52 -3.00 8.94 -9.41
CA TRP A 52 -4.41 9.34 -9.35
C TRP A 52 -4.60 10.84 -9.52
N ILE A 53 -3.81 11.65 -8.80
CA ILE A 53 -3.85 13.12 -8.91
C ILE A 53 -3.47 13.56 -10.33
N LYS A 54 -2.36 13.04 -10.87
CA LYS A 54 -1.82 13.45 -12.17
C LYS A 54 -2.75 13.07 -13.33
N LYS A 55 -3.42 11.92 -13.27
CA LYS A 55 -4.32 11.49 -14.34
C LYS A 55 -5.74 12.06 -14.23
N ARG A 56 -6.12 12.71 -13.12
CA ARG A 56 -7.51 13.09 -12.77
C ARG A 56 -8.53 11.96 -12.98
N ARG A 57 -8.05 10.73 -13.15
CA ARG A 57 -8.85 9.53 -13.22
C ARG A 57 -8.87 9.02 -11.79
N LEU A 58 -9.77 9.61 -11.00
CA LEU A 58 -10.44 8.83 -9.97
C LEU A 58 -10.84 7.49 -10.63
N PRO A 59 -10.74 6.35 -9.93
CA PRO A 59 -11.23 5.09 -10.47
C PRO A 59 -12.71 5.30 -10.83
N LEU A 60 -12.94 5.61 -12.11
CA LEU A 60 -14.22 5.99 -12.71
C LEU A 60 -14.97 4.71 -12.98
#